data_AF-A0A151QTU0-F1
#
_entry.id   AF-A0A151QTU0-F1
#
_cell.length_a   1.000
_cell.length_b   1.000
_cell.length_c   1.000
_cell.angle_alpha   90.00
_cell.angle_beta   90.00
_cell.angle_gamma   90.00
#
_symmetry.space_group_name_H-M   'P 1'
#
loop_
_entity.id
_entity.type
_entity.pdbx_description
1 polymer ?
#
loop_
_entity_poly.entity_id
_entity_poly.type
_entity_poly.pdbx_seq_one_letter_code
_entity_poly.pdbx_strand_id
1 'polypeptide(L)'
;FKSLMEMNLSGCKLLKEISDMSGTPNLKELYLDHCRNLVQVHYSIGFLNTLEFLTMDNCTSLTILPRGINLTSLKLMYLSNCTSLASLPEILGKM
;
A
#
# COMPACT_ATOMS: atom_id res chain seq x y z
N PHE A 1 -15.35 7.81 0.40
CA PHE A 1 -15.09 7.74 1.85
C PHE A 1 -14.24 8.93 2.28
N LYS A 2 -14.77 10.16 2.17
CA LYS A 2 -13.98 11.38 2.35
C LYS A 2 -13.55 11.63 3.80
N SER A 3 -14.16 10.97 4.78
CA SER A 3 -13.78 11.06 6.19
C SER A 3 -12.85 9.92 6.65
N LEU A 4 -12.55 8.95 5.79
CA LEU A 4 -11.74 7.79 6.18
C LEU A 4 -10.28 8.20 6.31
N MET A 5 -9.73 8.02 7.51
CA MET A 5 -8.35 8.35 7.86
C MET A 5 -7.49 7.09 8.05
N GLU A 6 -8.09 5.99 8.46
CA GLU A 6 -7.42 4.73 8.71
C GLU A 6 -8.18 3.59 8.03
N MET A 7 -7.44 2.67 7.42
CA MET A 7 -7.97 1.43 6.87
C MET A 7 -7.05 0.28 7.26
N ASN A 8 -7.57 -0.67 8.03
CA ASN A 8 -6.85 -1.88 8.40
C ASN A 8 -7.48 -3.10 7.74
N LEU A 9 -6.75 -3.70 6.81
CA LEU A 9 -7.09 -4.95 6.11
C LEU A 9 -6.11 -6.07 6.46
N SER A 10 -5.30 -5.91 7.52
CA SER A 10 -4.30 -6.89 7.90
C SER A 10 -4.96 -8.26 8.19
N GLY A 11 -4.33 -9.32 7.68
CA GLY A 11 -4.83 -10.69 7.81
C GLY A 11 -5.96 -11.06 6.86
N CYS A 12 -6.35 -10.19 5.90
CA CYS A 12 -7.32 -10.53 4.86
C CYS A 12 -6.75 -11.55 3.86
N LYS A 13 -6.75 -12.83 4.24
CA LYS A 13 -6.17 -13.93 3.44
C LYS A 13 -6.85 -14.18 2.10
N LEU A 14 -8.05 -13.67 1.85
CA LEU A 14 -8.73 -13.82 0.55
C LEU A 14 -8.49 -12.62 -0.38
N LEU A 15 -7.88 -11.55 0.12
CA LEU A 15 -7.60 -10.35 -0.64
C LEU A 15 -6.49 -10.63 -1.64
N LYS A 16 -6.84 -10.56 -2.93
CA LYS A 16 -5.88 -10.75 -4.04
C LYS A 16 -5.34 -9.44 -4.59
N GLU A 17 -6.14 -8.38 -4.48
CA GLU A 17 -5.84 -7.06 -5.03
C GLU A 17 -6.49 -5.98 -4.16
N ILE A 18 -5.79 -4.86 -3.99
CA ILE A 18 -6.41 -3.60 -3.54
C ILE A 18 -6.91 -2.84 -4.74
N SER A 19 -8.21 -2.52 -4.75
CA SER A 19 -8.87 -1.75 -5.81
C SER A 19 -8.54 -0.25 -5.74
N ASP A 20 -9.19 0.56 -6.60
CA ASP A 20 -8.99 2.00 -6.64
C ASP A 20 -9.26 2.68 -5.29
N MET A 21 -8.27 3.46 -4.83
CA MET A 21 -8.25 4.22 -3.58
C MET A 21 -8.40 5.74 -3.81
N SER A 22 -8.69 6.19 -5.03
CA SER A 22 -8.94 7.62 -5.33
C SER A 22 -10.09 8.23 -4.50
N GLY A 23 -11.02 7.39 -4.03
CA GLY A 23 -12.16 7.77 -3.19
C GLY A 23 -11.85 7.99 -1.70
N THR A 24 -10.60 7.83 -1.27
CA THR A 24 -10.10 8.03 0.11
C THR A 24 -8.99 9.09 0.17
N PRO A 25 -9.28 10.36 -0.20
CA PRO A 25 -8.25 11.41 -0.31
C PRO A 25 -7.61 11.83 1.03
N ASN A 26 -8.22 11.46 2.16
CA ASN A 26 -7.77 11.82 3.50
C ASN A 26 -7.18 10.64 4.29
N LEU A 27 -6.90 9.52 3.61
CA LEU A 27 -6.35 8.33 4.25
C LEU A 27 -4.90 8.58 4.69
N LYS A 28 -4.64 8.42 5.97
CA LYS A 28 -3.33 8.57 6.62
C LYS A 28 -2.66 7.23 6.88
N GLU A 29 -3.45 6.19 7.13
CA GLU A 29 -2.94 4.90 7.58
C GLU A 29 -3.59 3.75 6.78
N LEU A 30 -2.75 2.92 6.17
CA LEU A 30 -3.17 1.73 5.43
C LEU A 30 -2.35 0.51 5.88
N TYR A 31 -3.03 -0.44 6.54
CA TYR A 31 -2.43 -1.68 7.02
C TYR A 31 -2.89 -2.86 6.17
N LEU A 32 -1.94 -3.56 5.57
CA LEU A 32 -2.15 -4.73 4.70
C LEU A 32 -1.36 -5.95 5.18
N ASP A 33 -0.82 -5.92 6.38
CA ASP A 33 0.08 -6.96 6.90
C ASP A 33 -0.57 -8.33 6.87
N HIS A 34 0.21 -9.37 6.60
CA HIS A 34 -0.22 -10.76 6.55
C HIS A 34 -1.33 -11.06 5.51
N CYS A 35 -1.56 -10.18 4.52
CA CYS A 35 -2.39 -10.49 3.35
C CYS A 35 -1.65 -11.42 2.38
N ARG A 36 -1.51 -12.69 2.77
CA ARG A 36 -0.63 -13.65 2.07
C ARG A 36 -1.01 -13.92 0.62
N ASN A 37 -2.27 -13.73 0.23
CA ASN A 37 -2.73 -13.90 -1.16
C ASN A 37 -2.78 -12.59 -1.95
N LEU A 38 -2.37 -11.45 -1.36
CA LEU A 38 -2.32 -10.17 -2.05
C LEU A 38 -1.21 -10.24 -3.09
N VAL A 39 -1.56 -10.08 -4.37
CA VAL A 39 -0.62 -10.19 -5.51
C VAL A 39 -0.17 -8.82 -5.99
N GLN A 40 -1.10 -7.86 -5.99
CA GLN A 40 -0.87 -6.51 -6.51
C GLN A 40 -1.72 -5.48 -5.77
N VAL A 41 -1.32 -4.22 -5.90
CA VAL A 41 -2.12 -3.08 -5.45
C VAL A 41 -2.38 -2.12 -6.60
N HIS A 42 -3.55 -1.48 -6.61
CA HIS A 42 -3.89 -0.49 -7.62
C HIS A 42 -2.94 0.73 -7.57
N TYR A 43 -2.63 1.31 -8.73
CA TYR A 43 -1.65 2.38 -8.86
C TYR A 43 -1.99 3.63 -8.02
N SER A 44 -3.28 3.85 -7.74
CA SER A 44 -3.78 4.97 -6.93
C SER A 44 -3.15 5.03 -5.54
N ILE A 45 -2.75 3.89 -4.96
CA ILE A 45 -2.07 3.88 -3.66
C ILE A 45 -0.81 4.74 -3.71
N GLY A 46 -0.05 4.68 -4.81
CA GLY A 46 1.17 5.45 -4.98
C GLY A 46 0.99 6.97 -5.03
N PHE A 47 -0.25 7.47 -5.04
CA PHE A 47 -0.57 8.90 -5.13
C PHE A 47 -1.48 9.38 -3.99
N LEU A 48 -1.56 8.61 -2.90
CA LEU A 48 -2.24 9.03 -1.68
C LEU A 48 -1.35 10.02 -0.91
N ASN A 49 -1.36 11.28 -1.32
CA ASN A 49 -0.49 12.34 -0.77
C ASN A 49 -0.66 12.58 0.74
N THR A 50 -1.76 12.14 1.34
CA THR A 50 -2.05 12.22 2.78
C THR A 50 -1.60 11.00 3.58
N LEU A 51 -1.17 9.93 2.90
CA LEU A 51 -0.77 8.68 3.53
C LEU A 51 0.55 8.87 4.29
N GLU A 52 0.52 8.62 5.59
CA GLU A 52 1.65 8.73 6.51
C GLU A 52 2.26 7.36 6.81
N PHE A 53 1.44 6.30 6.87
CA PHE A 53 1.86 4.94 7.20
C PHE A 53 1.28 3.92 6.22
N LEU A 54 2.17 3.10 5.63
CA LEU A 54 1.82 2.00 4.76
C LEU A 54 2.55 0.72 5.18
N THR A 55 1.83 -0.29 5.61
CA THR A 55 2.42 -1.58 6.03
C THR A 55 1.89 -2.73 5.20
N MET A 56 2.80 -3.59 4.76
CA MET A 56 2.54 -4.76 3.93
C MET A 56 3.40 -5.93 4.39
N ASP A 57 3.80 -5.98 5.66
CA ASP A 57 4.68 -7.01 6.17
C ASP A 57 4.06 -8.39 5.99
N ASN A 58 4.88 -9.38 5.60
CA ASN A 58 4.47 -10.76 5.36
C ASN A 58 3.41 -10.93 4.24
N CYS A 59 3.31 -9.99 3.29
CA CYS A 59 2.56 -10.18 2.04
C CYS A 59 3.37 -11.04 1.05
N THR A 60 3.46 -12.34 1.33
CA THR A 60 4.39 -13.26 0.64
C THR A 60 4.12 -13.42 -0.85
N SER A 61 2.88 -13.24 -1.31
CA SER A 61 2.52 -13.31 -2.75
C SER A 61 2.54 -11.96 -3.46
N LEU A 62 2.86 -10.86 -2.77
CA LEU A 62 2.91 -9.53 -3.37
C LEU A 62 4.05 -9.50 -4.38
N THR A 63 3.72 -9.30 -5.65
CA THR A 63 4.69 -9.30 -6.76
C THR A 63 4.92 -7.90 -7.32
N ILE A 64 3.89 -7.06 -7.31
CA ILE A 64 3.88 -5.77 -8.01
C ILE A 64 3.40 -4.67 -7.07
N LEU A 65 4.23 -3.63 -6.97
CA LEU A 65 3.85 -2.31 -6.46
C LEU A 65 3.65 -1.34 -7.64
N PRO A 66 2.98 -0.19 -7.44
CA PRO A 66 2.84 0.82 -8.49
C PRO A 66 4.22 1.26 -8.98
N ARG A 67 4.47 1.28 -10.30
CA ARG A 67 5.83 1.55 -10.84
C ARG A 67 6.46 2.82 -10.28
N GLY A 68 5.67 3.86 -10.07
CA GLY A 68 6.10 5.11 -9.46
C GLY A 68 5.22 5.46 -8.27
N ILE A 69 5.84 5.96 -7.21
CA ILE A 69 5.16 6.48 -6.03
C ILE A 69 5.51 7.97 -5.83
N ASN A 70 4.50 8.74 -5.47
CA ASN A 70 4.61 10.13 -5.04
C ASN A 70 3.77 10.27 -3.75
N LEU A 71 4.30 9.74 -2.66
CA LEU A 71 3.64 9.71 -1.35
C LEU A 71 4.23 10.82 -0.46
N THR A 72 3.82 12.07 -0.70
CA THR A 72 4.47 13.26 -0.13
C THR A 72 4.39 13.40 1.40
N SER A 73 3.53 12.64 2.07
CA SER A 73 3.41 12.65 3.54
C SER A 73 3.94 11.37 4.20
N LEU A 74 4.52 10.45 3.42
CA LEU A 74 4.87 9.12 3.93
C LEU A 74 6.02 9.19 4.92
N LYS A 75 5.77 8.72 6.13
CA LYS A 75 6.77 8.65 7.20
C LYS A 75 7.39 7.26 7.25
N LEU A 76 6.58 6.21 7.10
CA LEU A 76 7.02 4.83 7.19
C LEU A 76 6.36 3.96 6.13
N MET A 77 7.19 3.11 5.52
CA MET A 77 6.75 2.01 4.66
C MET A 77 7.41 0.72 5.14
N TYR A 78 6.61 -0.30 5.45
CA TYR A 78 7.09 -1.62 5.84
C TYR A 78 6.70 -2.68 4.80
N LEU A 79 7.71 -3.41 4.31
CA LEU A 79 7.64 -4.44 3.26
C LEU A 79 8.44 -5.70 3.66
N SER A 80 8.58 -5.94 4.95
CA SER A 80 9.36 -7.06 5.49
C SER A 80 8.72 -8.38 5.09
N ASN A 81 9.52 -9.37 4.73
CA ASN A 81 9.05 -10.71 4.32
C ASN A 81 8.08 -10.71 3.12
N CYS A 82 8.12 -9.70 2.25
CA CYS A 82 7.47 -9.71 0.93
C CYS A 82 8.31 -10.51 -0.07
N THR A 83 8.37 -11.84 0.11
CA THR A 83 9.33 -12.71 -0.58
C THR A 83 9.17 -12.80 -2.10
N SER A 84 7.99 -12.52 -2.65
CA SER A 84 7.74 -12.52 -4.10
C SER A 84 7.89 -11.15 -4.76
N LEU A 85 8.21 -10.09 -3.99
CA LEU A 85 8.31 -8.75 -4.53
C LEU A 85 9.61 -8.62 -5.35
N ALA A 86 9.47 -8.43 -6.66
CA ALA A 86 10.59 -8.44 -7.59
C ALA A 86 11.41 -7.14 -7.56
N SER A 87 10.75 -6.00 -7.35
CA SER A 87 11.37 -4.68 -7.35
C SER A 87 10.59 -3.68 -6.51
N LEU A 88 11.30 -2.72 -5.94
CA LEU A 88 10.68 -1.55 -5.31
C LEU A 88 10.24 -0.52 -6.38
N PRO A 89 9.23 0.31 -6.09
CA PRO A 89 8.78 1.35 -6.99
C PRO A 89 9.79 2.51 -7.09
N GLU A 90 9.75 3.22 -8.21
CA GLU A 90 10.49 4.47 -8.38
C GLU A 90 9.89 5.57 -7.49
N ILE A 91 10.74 6.29 -6.76
CA ILE A 91 10.32 7.41 -5.93
C ILE A 91 10.34 8.68 -6.80
N LEU A 92 9.15 9.17 -7.18
CA LEU A 92 8.98 10.31 -8.08
C LEU A 92 8.98 11.66 -7.33
N GLY A 93 8.61 11.66 -6.05
CA GLY A 93 8.53 12.86 -5.21
C GLY A 93 9.53 12.84 -4.06
N LYS A 94 9.70 13.97 -3.38
CA LYS A 94 10.41 13.97 -2.09
C LYS A 94 9.49 13.33 -1.05
N MET A 95 9.96 12.25 -0.44
CA MET A 95 9.37 11.66 0.76
C MET A 95 9.77 12.51 1.97
#